data_AF-A0A3Q0J0S1-F1
#
_entry.id   AF-A0A3Q0J0S1-F1
#
_cell.length_a   1.000
_cell.length_b   1.000
_cell.length_c   1.000
_cell.angle_alpha   90.00
_cell.angle_beta   90.00
_cell.angle_gamma   90.00
#
_symmetry.space_group_name_H-M   'P 1'
#
loop_
_entity.id
_entity.type
_entity.pdbx_description
1 polymer ?
#
loop_
_entity_poly.entity_id
_entity_poly.type
_entity_poly.pdbx_seq_one_letter_code
_entity_poly.pdbx_strand_id
1 'polypeptide(L)'
;MYHPFLTAKVLLFNLNTALCIYQVTTNPTSFSESRKFKVICELIGVAQGFYLICFCSERLDDCHGKLRQAVAGADWGRSSPKIRKALQLLLTMAQTPNHMEILGGVLVISNAYFQGMVQFAYSFVNFMKLKMNA
;
A
#
# COMPACT_ATOMS: atom_id res chain seq x y z
N MET A 1 -1.64 -15.10 -6.88
CA MET A 1 -3.11 -15.13 -7.07
C MET A 1 -3.52 -13.78 -7.63
N TYR A 2 -4.28 -13.71 -8.74
CA TYR A 2 -4.68 -12.41 -9.32
C TYR A 2 -5.88 -11.83 -8.57
N HIS A 3 -5.74 -10.63 -8.03
CA HIS A 3 -6.81 -9.92 -7.32
C HIS A 3 -7.32 -8.75 -8.17
N PRO A 4 -8.32 -8.95 -9.06
CA PRO A 4 -8.77 -7.93 -10.00
C PRO A 4 -9.28 -6.65 -9.31
N PHE A 5 -10.00 -6.80 -8.20
CA PHE A 5 -10.52 -5.66 -7.43
C PHE A 5 -9.40 -4.82 -6.79
N LEU A 6 -8.39 -5.49 -6.23
CA LEU A 6 -7.24 -4.81 -5.62
C LEU A 6 -6.42 -4.10 -6.70
N THR A 7 -6.19 -4.77 -7.83
CA THR A 7 -5.51 -4.22 -9.01
C THR A 7 -6.22 -2.96 -9.50
N ALA A 8 -7.53 -3.03 -9.71
CA ALA A 8 -8.33 -1.88 -10.13
C ALA A 8 -8.26 -0.73 -9.12
N LYS A 9 -8.36 -1.01 -7.81
CA LYS A 9 -8.23 0.02 -6.76
C LYS A 9 -6.88 0.72 -6.78
N VAL A 10 -5.78 -0.02 -6.89
CA VAL A 10 -4.44 0.57 -6.91
C VAL A 10 -4.23 1.40 -8.18
N LEU A 11 -4.69 0.94 -9.34
CA LEU A 11 -4.67 1.74 -10.57
C LEU A 11 -5.46 3.04 -10.42
N LEU A 12 -6.68 2.97 -9.85
CA LEU A 12 -7.51 4.16 -9.59
C LEU A 12 -6.84 5.14 -8.64
N PHE A 13 -6.20 4.66 -7.57
CA PHE A 13 -5.48 5.56 -6.68
C PHE A 13 -4.27 6.21 -7.35
N ASN A 14 -3.49 5.48 -8.14
CA ASN A 14 -2.37 6.07 -8.89
C ASN A 14 -2.86 7.14 -9.88
N LEU A 15 -3.97 6.88 -10.58
CA LEU A 15 -4.60 7.85 -11.47
C LEU A 15 -5.07 9.09 -10.70
N ASN A 16 -5.74 8.92 -9.56
CA ASN A 16 -6.19 10.04 -8.73
C ASN A 16 -5.01 10.86 -8.20
N THR A 17 -3.93 10.22 -7.75
CA THR A 17 -2.69 10.91 -7.36
C THR A 17 -2.14 11.75 -8.51
N ALA A 18 -2.03 11.19 -9.71
CA ALA A 18 -1.55 11.89 -10.88
C ALA A 18 -2.44 13.10 -11.24
N LEU A 19 -3.76 12.95 -11.17
CA LEU A 19 -4.72 14.03 -11.40
C LEU A 19 -4.60 15.14 -10.35
N CYS A 20 -4.47 14.80 -9.06
CA CYS A 20 -4.26 15.79 -8.00
C CYS A 20 -2.97 16.58 -8.21
N ILE A 21 -1.87 15.89 -8.53
CA ILE A 21 -0.58 16.52 -8.85
C ILE A 21 -0.68 17.43 -10.07
N TYR A 22 -1.37 16.97 -11.12
CA TYR A 22 -1.62 17.77 -12.33
C TYR A 22 -2.38 19.06 -12.01
N GLN A 23 -3.45 18.98 -11.22
CA GLN A 23 -4.24 20.15 -10.82
C GLN A 23 -3.37 21.18 -10.06
N VAL A 24 -2.54 20.73 -9.12
CA VAL A 24 -1.65 21.60 -8.35
C VAL A 24 -0.58 22.27 -9.23
N THR A 25 -0.07 21.56 -10.25
CA THR A 25 1.05 22.03 -11.07
C THR A 25 0.64 22.91 -12.26
N THR A 26 -0.56 22.75 -12.81
CA THR A 26 -1.00 23.54 -13.98
C THR A 26 -1.70 24.87 -13.65
N ASN A 27 -2.22 25.06 -12.43
CA ASN A 27 -2.96 26.28 -12.06
C ASN A 27 -2.50 26.93 -10.74
N PRO A 28 -1.21 27.21 -10.53
CA PRO A 28 -0.72 27.63 -9.20
C PRO A 28 -1.19 29.02 -8.74
N THR A 29 -1.66 29.89 -9.65
CA THR A 29 -1.89 31.32 -9.35
C THR A 29 -3.36 31.77 -9.33
N SER A 30 -4.34 30.90 -9.64
CA SER A 30 -5.74 31.31 -9.82
C SER A 30 -6.77 30.42 -9.12
N PHE A 31 -6.45 29.85 -7.96
CA PHE A 31 -7.44 29.09 -7.19
C PHE A 31 -8.30 30.00 -6.32
N SER A 32 -9.62 29.92 -6.48
CA SER A 32 -10.56 30.37 -5.45
C SER A 32 -10.31 29.58 -4.15
N GLU A 33 -10.57 30.18 -2.98
CA GLU A 33 -10.39 29.51 -1.68
C GLU A 33 -11.15 28.17 -1.60
N SER A 34 -12.34 28.10 -2.18
CA SER A 34 -13.14 26.88 -2.31
C SER A 34 -12.42 25.77 -3.09
N ARG A 35 -11.67 26.14 -4.14
CA ARG A 35 -10.94 25.17 -4.97
C ARG A 35 -9.66 24.71 -4.32
N LYS A 36 -8.96 25.58 -3.57
CA LYS A 36 -7.82 25.17 -2.73
C LYS A 36 -8.23 24.13 -1.70
N PHE A 37 -9.32 24.40 -0.99
CA PHE A 37 -9.87 23.46 0.01
C PHE A 37 -10.20 22.11 -0.61
N LYS A 38 -10.90 22.10 -1.76
CA LYS A 38 -11.21 20.87 -2.50
C LYS A 38 -9.97 20.04 -2.83
N VAL A 39 -8.94 20.67 -3.42
CA VAL A 39 -7.70 19.97 -3.82
C VAL A 39 -6.97 19.40 -2.61
N ILE A 40 -6.92 20.14 -1.49
CA ILE A 40 -6.31 19.65 -0.24
C ILE A 40 -7.06 18.42 0.28
N CYS A 41 -8.40 18.47 0.32
CA CYS A 41 -9.21 17.33 0.74
C CYS A 41 -9.01 16.11 -0.18
N GLU A 42 -8.94 16.31 -1.50
CA GLU A 42 -8.68 15.23 -2.46
C GLU A 42 -7.29 14.61 -2.24
N LEU A 43 -6.25 15.43 -2.04
CA LEU A 43 -4.90 14.94 -1.74
C LEU A 43 -4.85 14.12 -0.44
N ILE A 44 -5.49 14.61 0.62
CA ILE A 44 -5.56 13.89 1.91
C ILE A 44 -6.30 12.57 1.72
N GLY A 45 -7.46 12.58 1.05
CA GLY A 45 -8.26 11.37 0.83
C GLY A 45 -7.52 10.31 0.01
N VAL A 46 -6.82 10.72 -1.04
CA VAL A 46 -6.00 9.81 -1.86
C VAL A 46 -4.82 9.25 -1.06
N ALA A 47 -4.11 10.10 -0.30
CA ALA A 47 -3.00 9.67 0.54
C ALA A 47 -3.45 8.68 1.62
N GLN A 48 -4.56 8.96 2.29
CA GLN A 48 -5.17 8.05 3.28
C GLN A 48 -5.57 6.72 2.66
N GLY A 49 -6.21 6.75 1.48
CA GLY A 49 -6.61 5.53 0.77
C GLY A 49 -5.42 4.65 0.39
N PHE A 50 -4.35 5.24 -0.13
CA PHE A 50 -3.12 4.52 -0.45
C PHE A 50 -2.44 3.95 0.79
N TYR A 51 -2.31 4.77 1.83
CA TYR A 51 -1.72 4.37 3.10
C TYR A 51 -2.48 3.20 3.73
N LEU A 52 -3.82 3.24 3.73
CA LEU A 52 -4.64 2.19 4.34
C LEU A 52 -4.40 0.83 3.67
N ILE A 53 -4.32 0.78 2.33
CA ILE A 53 -4.06 -0.48 1.62
C ILE A 53 -2.66 -1.01 1.95
N CYS A 54 -1.65 -0.14 1.94
CA CYS A 54 -0.28 -0.51 2.28
C CYS A 54 -0.20 -1.01 3.74
N PHE A 55 -0.84 -0.30 4.67
CA PHE A 55 -0.91 -0.67 6.08
C PHE A 55 -1.60 -2.01 6.29
N CYS A 56 -2.71 -2.28 5.60
CA CYS A 56 -3.39 -3.57 5.68
C CYS A 56 -2.51 -4.71 5.15
N SER A 57 -1.76 -4.47 4.07
CA SER A 57 -0.81 -5.44 3.52
C SER A 57 0.33 -5.76 4.48
N GLU A 58 0.89 -4.74 5.12
CA GLU A 58 1.93 -4.88 6.14
C GLU A 58 1.42 -5.61 7.38
N ARG A 59 0.22 -5.27 7.85
CA ARG A 59 -0.44 -5.98 8.95
C ARG A 59 -0.70 -7.44 8.64
N LEU A 60 -1.01 -7.78 7.39
CA LEU A 60 -1.19 -9.17 6.97
C LEU A 60 0.13 -9.96 7.08
N ASP A 61 1.23 -9.37 6.62
CA ASP A 61 2.56 -9.98 6.71
C ASP A 61 3.04 -10.09 8.18
N ASP A 62 2.85 -9.05 8.99
CA ASP A 62 3.10 -9.05 10.44
C ASP A 62 2.36 -10.20 11.14
N CYS A 63 1.09 -10.41 10.80
CA CYS A 63 0.26 -11.49 11.35
C CYS A 63 0.80 -12.87 10.97
N HIS A 64 1.24 -13.05 9.72
CA HIS A 64 1.90 -14.28 9.29
C HIS A 64 3.21 -14.53 10.06
N GLY A 65 4.00 -13.48 10.30
CA GLY A 65 5.20 -13.55 11.14
C GLY A 65 4.90 -13.98 12.58
N LYS A 66 3.88 -13.36 13.20
CA LYS A 66 3.43 -13.73 14.55
C LYS A 66 2.88 -15.15 14.62
N LEU A 67 2.17 -15.60 13.60
CA LEU A 67 1.67 -16.97 13.52
C LEU A 67 2.82 -17.98 13.49
N ARG A 68 3.86 -17.72 12.69
CA ARG A 68 5.09 -18.54 12.67
C ARG A 68 5.74 -18.63 14.04
N GLN A 69 5.89 -17.49 14.73
CA GLN A 69 6.49 -17.44 16.07
C GLN A 69 5.64 -18.19 17.11
N ALA A 70 4.32 -17.99 17.09
CA ALA A 70 3.40 -18.67 18.00
C ALA A 70 3.39 -20.18 17.78
N VAL A 71 3.40 -20.61 16.52
CA VAL A 71 3.49 -22.02 16.15
C VAL A 71 4.85 -22.58 16.60
N ALA A 72 5.98 -21.91 16.31
CA ALA A 72 7.32 -22.31 16.77
C ALA A 72 7.41 -22.50 18.29
N GLY A 73 6.79 -21.61 19.08
CA GLY A 73 6.75 -21.68 20.54
C GLY A 73 5.71 -22.64 21.12
N ALA A 74 4.89 -23.29 20.31
CA ALA A 74 3.94 -24.29 20.79
C ALA A 74 4.68 -25.54 21.29
N ASP A 75 4.07 -26.32 22.19
CA ASP A 75 4.63 -27.63 22.59
C ASP A 75 4.12 -28.74 21.65
N TRP A 76 4.63 -28.73 20.42
CA TRP A 76 4.26 -29.66 19.35
C TRP A 76 4.47 -31.13 19.74
N GLY A 77 5.47 -31.38 20.59
CA GLY A 77 5.87 -32.70 21.06
C GLY A 77 4.77 -33.37 21.88
N ARG A 78 4.03 -32.58 22.67
CA ARG A 78 2.92 -33.06 23.51
C ARG A 78 1.54 -32.96 22.86
N SER A 79 1.46 -32.33 21.69
CA SER A 79 0.20 -32.17 20.95
C SER A 79 -0.24 -33.48 20.29
N SER A 80 -1.57 -33.65 20.13
CA SER A 80 -2.12 -34.82 19.41
C SER A 80 -1.66 -34.85 17.94
N PRO A 81 -1.60 -36.03 17.29
CA PRO A 81 -1.20 -36.13 15.89
C PRO A 81 -2.03 -35.26 14.94
N LYS A 82 -3.33 -35.10 15.24
CA LYS A 82 -4.24 -34.24 14.47
C LYS A 82 -3.86 -32.76 14.57
N ILE A 83 -3.55 -32.29 15.78
CA ILE A 83 -3.12 -30.90 16.03
C ILE A 83 -1.75 -30.65 15.38
N ARG A 84 -0.81 -31.59 15.52
CA ARG A 84 0.51 -31.48 14.90
C ARG A 84 0.42 -31.32 13.38
N LYS A 85 -0.44 -32.11 12.72
CA LYS A 85 -0.68 -31.98 11.27
C LYS A 85 -1.30 -30.63 10.90
N ALA A 86 -2.25 -30.12 11.69
CA ALA A 86 -2.84 -28.80 11.47
C ALA A 86 -1.81 -27.67 11.64
N LEU A 87 -0.95 -27.76 12.66
CA LEU A 87 0.15 -26.81 12.88
C LEU A 87 1.16 -26.82 11.73
N GLN A 88 1.50 -27.99 11.19
CA GLN A 88 2.38 -28.12 10.02
C GLN A 88 1.78 -27.45 8.77
N LEU A 89 0.49 -27.64 8.52
CA LEU A 89 -0.21 -26.96 7.42
C LEU A 89 -0.23 -25.44 7.61
N LEU A 90 -0.57 -24.97 8.82
CA LEU A 90 -0.54 -23.55 9.17
C LEU A 90 0.85 -22.94 8.99
N LEU A 91 1.90 -23.62 9.44
CA LEU A 91 3.28 -23.16 9.29
C LEU A 91 3.66 -23.05 7.81
N THR A 92 3.30 -24.06 7.00
CA THR A 92 3.59 -24.06 5.56
C THR A 92 2.94 -22.87 4.86
N MET A 93 1.68 -22.54 5.21
CA MET A 93 0.99 -21.37 4.68
C MET A 93 1.56 -20.04 5.19
N ALA A 94 2.08 -20.01 6.42
CA ALA A 94 2.59 -18.79 7.05
C ALA A 94 4.05 -18.47 6.64
N GLN A 95 4.78 -19.41 6.06
CA GLN A 95 6.19 -19.27 5.65
C GLN A 95 6.41 -18.41 4.41
N THR A 96 5.42 -18.30 3.53
CA THR A 96 5.49 -17.39 2.39
C THR A 96 5.17 -15.96 2.83
N PRO A 97 6.03 -14.95 2.49
CA PRO A 97 5.69 -13.55 2.66
C PRO A 97 4.35 -13.30 2.00
N ASN A 98 3.43 -12.67 2.72
CA ASN A 98 2.04 -12.54 2.25
C ASN A 98 1.63 -11.07 2.21
N HIS A 99 2.57 -10.23 1.76
CA HIS A 99 2.20 -8.92 1.26
C HIS A 99 1.19 -9.07 0.13
N MET A 100 0.26 -8.13 0.06
CA MET A 100 -0.66 -8.06 -1.06
C MET A 100 0.12 -7.71 -2.32
N GLU A 101 0.07 -8.61 -3.30
CA GLU A 101 0.73 -8.45 -4.59
C GLU A 101 -0.28 -8.17 -5.70
N ILE A 102 0.16 -7.40 -6.70
CA ILE A 102 -0.61 -7.07 -7.89
C ILE A 102 0.12 -7.62 -9.12
N LEU A 103 -0.66 -7.99 -10.15
CA LEU A 103 -0.15 -8.50 -11.44
C LEU A 103 0.80 -9.70 -11.29
N GLY A 104 0.55 -10.55 -10.29
CA GLY A 104 1.37 -11.75 -10.06
C GLY A 104 2.76 -11.46 -9.49
N GLY A 105 2.91 -10.40 -8.69
CA GLY A 105 4.16 -10.08 -7.98
C GLY A 105 4.95 -8.92 -8.60
N VAL A 106 4.49 -8.35 -9.71
CA VAL A 106 5.13 -7.17 -10.33
C VAL A 106 5.14 -5.98 -9.37
N LEU A 107 4.08 -5.86 -8.57
CA LEU A 107 3.98 -4.80 -7.59
C LEU A 107 3.60 -5.38 -6.22
N VAL A 108 4.49 -5.18 -5.25
CA VAL A 108 4.24 -5.50 -3.85
C VAL A 108 3.68 -4.27 -3.16
N ILE A 109 2.46 -4.38 -2.63
CA ILE A 109 1.85 -3.29 -1.87
C ILE A 109 2.45 -3.31 -0.47
N SER A 110 3.37 -2.39 -0.19
CA SER A 110 4.05 -2.26 1.09
C SER A 110 4.18 -0.79 1.48
N ASN A 111 4.66 -0.52 2.69
CA ASN A 111 5.02 0.83 3.11
C ASN A 111 6.09 1.44 2.19
N ALA A 112 7.00 0.61 1.64
CA ALA A 112 7.99 1.07 0.66
C ALA A 112 7.31 1.57 -0.62
N TYR A 113 6.23 0.92 -1.06
CA TYR A 113 5.45 1.38 -2.21
C TYR A 113 4.76 2.72 -1.95
N PHE A 114 4.13 2.89 -0.77
CA PHE A 114 3.56 4.18 -0.36
C PHE A 114 4.63 5.28 -0.32
N GLN A 115 5.78 5.00 0.29
CA GLN A 115 6.89 5.95 0.37
C GLN A 115 7.38 6.36 -1.02
N GLY A 116 7.55 5.40 -1.94
CA GLY A 116 7.95 5.68 -3.32
C GLY A 116 6.95 6.60 -4.04
N MET A 117 5.65 6.39 -3.82
CA MET A 117 4.60 7.26 -4.38
C MET A 117 4.69 8.68 -3.83
N VAL A 118 4.87 8.86 -2.53
CA VAL A 118 5.02 10.19 -1.90
C VAL A 118 6.28 10.90 -2.40
N GLN A 119 7.40 10.19 -2.51
CA GLN A 119 8.66 10.73 -3.04
C GLN A 119 8.51 11.15 -4.51
N PHE A 120 7.87 10.32 -5.33
CA PHE A 120 7.59 10.65 -6.72
C PHE A 120 6.73 11.91 -6.83
N ALA A 121 5.65 12.01 -6.05
CA ALA A 121 4.78 13.17 -6.03
C ALA A 121 5.53 14.46 -5.68
N TYR A 122 6.37 14.41 -4.63
CA TYR A 122 7.20 15.53 -4.22
C TYR A 122 8.20 15.95 -5.31
N SER A 123 8.96 15.00 -5.86
CA SER A 123 9.92 15.25 -6.93
C SER A 123 9.27 15.85 -8.18
N PHE A 124 8.11 15.32 -8.57
CA PHE A 124 7.38 15.82 -9.74
C PHE A 124 6.90 17.25 -9.54
N VAL A 125 6.31 17.57 -8.38
CA VAL A 125 5.87 18.93 -8.07
C VAL A 125 7.05 19.90 -8.10
N ASN A 126 8.19 19.54 -7.52
CA ASN A 126 9.39 20.38 -7.55
C ASN A 126 9.94 20.57 -8.96
N PHE A 127 9.98 19.52 -9.77
CA PHE A 127 10.38 19.60 -11.18
C PHE A 127 9.49 20.59 -11.95
N MET A 128 8.17 20.51 -11.76
CA MET A 128 7.22 21.42 -12.41
C MET A 128 7.40 22.87 -11.94
N LYS A 129 7.65 23.10 -10.65
CA LYS A 129 7.96 24.44 -10.13
C LYS A 129 9.23 25.02 -10.76
N LEU A 130 10.29 24.22 -10.92
CA LEU A 130 11.52 24.65 -11.58
C LEU A 130 11.26 25.06 -13.02
N LYS A 131 10.48 24.26 -13.77
CA LYS A 131 10.10 24.57 -15.16
C LYS A 131 9.30 25.87 -15.29
N MET A 132 8.49 26.22 -14.29
CA MET A 132 7.71 27.46 -14.31
C MET A 132 8.54 28.71 -14.00
N ASN A 133 9.69 28.55 -13.33
CA ASN A 133 10.58 29.64 -12.94
C ASN A 133 11.77 29.83 -13.90
N ALA A 134 11.92 28.94 -14.89
CA ALA A 134 12.95 28.98 -15.94
C ALA A 134 12.39 29.61 -17.21
#